data_AF-A0A7X3VWS1-F1
#
_entry.id   AF-A0A7X3VWS1-F1
#
_cell.length_a   1.000
_cell.length_b   1.000
_cell.length_c   1.000
_cell.angle_alpha   90.00
_cell.angle_beta   90.00
_cell.angle_gamma   90.00
#
_symmetry.space_group_name_H-M   'P 1'
#
loop_
_entity.id
_entity.type
_entity.pdbx_description
1 polymer ?
#
loop_
_entity_poly.entity_id
_entity_poly.type
_entity_poly.pdbx_seq_one_letter_code
_entity_poly.pdbx_strand_id
1 'polypeptide(L)'
;MAVPERRHRRAEGGFALLEAIVAIVLFAAAGMALYGLFNTNLISLLRVHDVSREAPVVRYAIEQLQAVDPRRTEAGQFQVDGFDVTWTARLVEPVRQGQNGLGVLGDFEVGLYEIEFDIADAGRSLGTWRLRQVGFEKVRGFAPEGFIF
;
A
#
# COMPACT_ATOMS: atom_id res chain seq x y z
N MET A 1 -76.74 21.19 -37.10
CA MET A 1 -75.76 20.45 -36.28
C MET A 1 -74.41 20.57 -36.97
N ALA A 2 -73.55 21.49 -36.52
CA ALA A 2 -72.28 21.81 -37.19
C ALA A 2 -71.16 20.91 -36.67
N VAL A 3 -70.41 20.28 -37.59
CA VAL A 3 -69.26 19.40 -37.32
C VAL A 3 -68.03 20.28 -37.07
N PRO A 4 -67.18 19.98 -36.05
CA PRO A 4 -66.06 20.85 -35.70
C PRO A 4 -64.93 20.76 -36.73
N GLU A 5 -64.36 21.91 -37.07
CA GLU A 5 -63.15 22.03 -37.89
C GLU A 5 -61.97 21.32 -37.21
N ARG A 6 -61.33 20.39 -37.95
CA ARG A 6 -60.07 19.80 -37.55
C ARG A 6 -58.96 20.83 -37.77
N ARG A 7 -58.48 21.43 -36.67
CA ARG A 7 -57.32 22.31 -36.69
C ARG A 7 -56.07 21.48 -37.00
N HIS A 8 -55.63 21.49 -38.26
CA HIS A 8 -54.31 20.94 -38.62
C HIS A 8 -53.24 21.74 -37.87
N ARG A 9 -52.56 21.09 -36.91
CA ARG A 9 -51.29 21.60 -36.37
C ARG A 9 -50.30 21.63 -37.53
N ARG A 10 -50.01 22.82 -38.05
CA ARG A 10 -48.86 23.02 -38.93
C ARG A 10 -47.61 22.71 -38.09
N ALA A 11 -46.97 21.59 -38.37
CA ALA A 11 -45.57 21.41 -37.99
C ALA A 11 -44.77 22.38 -38.86
N GLU A 12 -44.14 23.37 -38.23
CA GLU A 12 -43.29 24.35 -38.90
C GLU A 12 -42.04 23.63 -39.44
N GLY A 13 -42.12 23.18 -40.69
CA GLY A 13 -41.12 22.32 -41.35
C GLY A 13 -39.74 22.94 -41.62
N GLY A 14 -39.51 24.19 -41.20
CA GLY A 14 -38.22 24.87 -41.33
C GLY A 14 -37.25 24.60 -40.18
N PHE A 15 -37.75 24.31 -38.98
CA PHE A 15 -36.92 24.11 -37.79
C PHE A 15 -36.51 22.65 -37.55
N ALA A 16 -37.27 21.68 -38.07
CA ALA A 16 -37.07 20.26 -37.78
C ALA A 16 -35.71 19.70 -38.26
N LEU A 17 -35.20 20.16 -39.41
CA LEU A 17 -33.90 19.70 -39.92
C LEU A 17 -32.73 20.27 -39.08
N LEU A 18 -32.81 21.56 -38.74
CA LEU A 18 -31.80 22.22 -37.91
C LEU A 18 -31.79 21.60 -36.50
N GLU A 19 -32.97 21.36 -35.94
CA GLU A 19 -33.14 20.73 -34.62
C GLU A 19 -32.58 19.30 -34.60
N ALA A 20 -32.77 18.52 -35.66
CA ALA A 20 -32.20 17.17 -35.77
C ALA A 20 -30.67 17.20 -35.79
N ILE A 21 -30.05 18.14 -36.52
CA ILE A 21 -28.60 18.28 -36.56
C ILE A 21 -28.07 18.72 -35.18
N VAL A 22 -28.71 19.70 -34.55
CA VAL A 22 -28.35 20.17 -33.21
C VAL A 22 -28.47 19.03 -32.19
N ALA A 23 -29.55 18.25 -32.24
CA ALA A 23 -29.74 17.10 -31.36
C ALA A 23 -28.64 16.05 -31.53
N ILE A 24 -28.24 15.73 -32.77
CA ILE A 24 -27.14 14.79 -33.04
C ILE A 24 -25.81 15.35 -32.53
N VAL A 25 -25.53 16.64 -32.71
CA VAL A 25 -24.29 17.28 -32.22
C VAL A 25 -24.24 17.27 -30.70
N LEU A 26 -25.34 17.63 -30.02
CA LEU A 26 -25.42 17.60 -28.56
C LEU A 26 -25.32 16.17 -28.03
N PHE A 27 -25.94 15.20 -28.71
CA PHE A 27 -25.84 13.79 -28.37
C PHE A 27 -24.41 13.27 -28.53
N ALA A 28 -23.73 13.61 -29.62
CA ALA A 28 -22.34 13.25 -29.85
C ALA A 28 -21.41 13.90 -28.81
N ALA A 29 -21.62 15.17 -28.47
CA ALA A 29 -20.86 15.87 -27.44
C ALA A 29 -21.05 15.23 -26.05
N ALA A 30 -22.29 14.88 -25.69
CA ALA A 30 -22.59 14.15 -24.46
C ALA A 30 -21.96 12.75 -24.46
N GLY A 31 -22.00 12.03 -25.58
CA GLY A 31 -21.36 10.73 -25.75
C GLY A 31 -19.83 10.80 -25.56
N MET A 32 -19.18 11.81 -26.14
CA MET A 32 -17.74 12.04 -25.96
C MET A 32 -17.39 12.38 -24.50
N ALA A 33 -18.19 13.21 -23.84
CA ALA A 33 -17.99 13.54 -22.42
C ALA A 33 -18.16 12.32 -21.51
N LEU A 34 -19.19 11.50 -21.75
CA LEU A 34 -19.40 10.24 -21.04
C LEU A 34 -18.27 9.25 -21.28
N TYR A 35 -17.79 9.13 -22.52
CA TYR A 35 -16.66 8.26 -22.86
C TYR A 35 -15.38 8.69 -22.13
N GLY A 36 -15.10 9.99 -22.10
CA GLY A 36 -13.98 10.55 -21.34
C GLY A 36 -14.08 10.27 -19.84
N LEU A 37 -15.30 10.37 -19.28
CA LEU A 37 -15.58 10.01 -17.89
C LEU A 37 -15.35 8.52 -17.63
N PHE A 38 -15.81 7.62 -18.50
CA PHE A 38 -15.57 6.18 -18.36
C PHE A 38 -14.09 5.83 -18.41
N ASN A 39 -13.35 6.42 -19.36
CA ASN A 39 -11.92 6.17 -19.49
C ASN A 39 -11.15 6.64 -18.24
N THR A 40 -11.52 7.81 -17.70
CA THR A 40 -10.93 8.35 -16.46
C THR A 40 -11.22 7.46 -15.25
N ASN A 41 -12.45 6.95 -15.14
CA ASN A 41 -12.83 6.03 -14.07
C ASN A 41 -12.09 4.69 -14.19
N LEU A 42 -11.96 4.12 -15.38
CA LEU A 42 -11.27 2.86 -15.60
C LEU A 42 -9.78 2.94 -15.24
N ILE A 43 -9.10 4.02 -15.66
CA ILE A 43 -7.69 4.26 -15.32
C ILE A 43 -7.52 4.41 -13.80
N SER A 44 -8.45 5.11 -13.14
CA SER A 44 -8.42 5.29 -11.69
C SER A 44 -8.64 3.98 -10.94
N LEU A 45 -9.56 3.13 -11.40
CA LEU A 45 -9.83 1.81 -10.82
C LEU A 45 -8.63 0.86 -10.93
N LEU A 46 -7.96 0.83 -12.08
CA LEU A 46 -6.76 0.02 -12.27
C LEU A 46 -5.63 0.45 -11.32
N ARG A 47 -5.40 1.77 -11.21
CA ARG A 47 -4.40 2.31 -10.28
C ARG A 47 -4.70 1.97 -8.82
N VAL A 48 -5.97 2.02 -8.41
CA VAL A 48 -6.38 1.64 -7.06
C VAL A 48 -6.22 0.13 -6.83
N HIS A 49 -6.50 -0.69 -7.85
CA HIS A 49 -6.32 -2.14 -7.77
C HIS A 49 -4.86 -2.53 -7.51
N ASP A 50 -3.93 -1.91 -8.24
CA ASP A 50 -2.49 -2.20 -8.12
C ASP A 50 -1.96 -1.77 -6.73
N VAL A 51 -2.27 -0.55 -6.30
CA VAL A 51 -1.87 -0.06 -4.97
C VAL A 51 -2.51 -0.88 -3.84
N SER A 52 -3.74 -1.37 -4.04
CA SER A 52 -4.44 -2.19 -3.05
C SER A 52 -3.81 -3.57 -2.85
N ARG A 53 -3.06 -4.11 -3.83
CA ARG A 53 -2.38 -5.41 -3.69
C ARG A 53 -1.02 -5.29 -3.02
N GLU A 54 -0.32 -4.18 -3.22
CA GLU A 54 1.02 -3.98 -2.64
C GLU A 54 0.98 -3.70 -1.14
N ALA A 55 0.00 -2.92 -0.65
CA ALA A 55 -0.07 -2.51 0.75
C ALA A 55 -0.18 -3.68 1.76
N PRO A 56 -1.01 -4.72 1.52
CA PRO A 56 -1.04 -5.93 2.36
C PRO A 56 0.29 -6.68 2.41
N VAL A 57 0.98 -6.78 1.27
CA VAL A 57 2.26 -7.50 1.15
C VAL A 57 3.34 -6.81 1.95
N VAL A 58 3.46 -5.48 1.83
CA VAL A 58 4.41 -4.68 2.62
C VAL A 58 4.12 -4.83 4.11
N ARG A 59 2.85 -4.78 4.53
CA ARG A 59 2.47 -4.96 5.93
C ARG A 59 2.88 -6.34 6.46
N TYR A 60 2.61 -7.41 5.71
CA TYR A 60 2.98 -8.76 6.13
C TYR A 60 4.50 -8.96 6.15
N ALA A 61 5.23 -8.37 5.19
CA ALA A 61 6.69 -8.37 5.20
C ALA A 61 7.25 -7.70 6.46
N ILE A 62 6.69 -6.56 6.88
CA ILE A 62 7.06 -5.88 8.13
C ILE A 62 6.78 -6.78 9.34
N GLU A 63 5.61 -7.43 9.41
CA GLU A 63 5.24 -8.31 10.52
C GLU A 63 6.18 -9.52 10.65
N GLN A 64 6.56 -10.13 9.52
CA GLN A 64 7.55 -11.21 9.48
C GLN A 64 8.95 -10.73 9.91
N LEU A 65 9.40 -9.58 9.39
CA LEU A 65 10.72 -9.03 9.72
C LEU A 65 10.83 -8.64 11.20
N GLN A 66 9.74 -8.13 11.80
CA GLN A 66 9.68 -7.84 13.24
C GLN A 66 9.86 -9.08 14.12
N ALA A 67 9.55 -10.28 13.62
CA ALA A 67 9.77 -11.53 14.33
C ALA A 67 11.21 -12.06 14.17
N VAL A 68 12.00 -11.54 13.24
CA VAL A 68 13.40 -11.91 13.04
C VAL A 68 14.27 -11.22 14.08
N ASP A 69 15.22 -11.96 14.66
CA ASP A 69 16.26 -11.38 15.51
C ASP A 69 17.45 -10.92 14.64
N PRO A 70 17.63 -9.60 14.41
CA PRO A 70 18.67 -9.07 13.54
C PRO A 70 20.10 -9.28 14.09
N ARG A 71 20.25 -9.73 15.35
CA ARG A 71 21.55 -10.16 15.90
C ARG A 71 22.00 -11.52 15.40
N ARG A 72 21.05 -12.40 15.08
CA ARG A 72 21.34 -13.79 14.69
C ARG A 72 21.42 -13.95 13.19
N THR A 73 20.59 -13.19 12.48
CA THR A 73 20.50 -13.25 11.03
C THR A 73 20.57 -11.83 10.49
N GLU A 74 21.64 -11.52 9.76
CA GLU A 74 21.87 -10.19 9.19
C GLU A 74 21.29 -10.05 7.79
N ALA A 75 20.90 -11.14 7.12
CA ALA A 75 20.28 -11.11 5.80
C ALA A 75 19.47 -12.38 5.55
N GLY A 76 18.49 -12.28 4.66
CA GLY A 76 17.67 -13.43 4.28
C GLY A 76 16.72 -13.15 3.13
N GLN A 77 15.98 -14.20 2.76
CA GLN A 77 14.92 -14.14 1.76
C GLN A 77 13.73 -14.97 2.24
N PHE A 78 12.53 -14.50 1.95
CA PHE A 78 11.29 -15.26 2.13
C PHE A 78 10.26 -14.87 1.07
N GLN A 79 9.20 -15.66 0.95
CA GLN A 79 8.09 -15.37 0.04
C GLN A 79 6.80 -15.05 0.81
N VAL A 80 6.02 -14.12 0.26
CA VAL A 80 4.71 -13.72 0.78
C VAL A 80 3.75 -13.60 -0.38
N ASP A 81 2.70 -14.40 -0.43
CA ASP A 81 1.66 -14.33 -1.48
C ASP A 81 2.19 -14.26 -2.92
N GLY A 82 3.31 -14.95 -3.20
CA GLY A 82 3.96 -14.97 -4.51
C GLY A 82 4.98 -13.85 -4.77
N PHE A 83 5.14 -12.92 -3.83
CA PHE A 83 6.19 -11.90 -3.86
C PHE A 83 7.46 -12.40 -3.17
N ASP A 84 8.60 -12.15 -3.80
CA ASP A 84 9.91 -12.41 -3.24
C ASP A 84 10.34 -11.22 -2.37
N VAL A 85 10.69 -11.49 -1.12
CA VAL A 85 11.19 -10.48 -0.18
C VAL A 85 12.63 -10.81 0.18
N THR A 86 13.57 -9.93 -0.18
CA THR A 86 14.99 -10.03 0.21
C THR A 86 15.33 -8.92 1.19
N TRP A 87 16.06 -9.21 2.25
CA TRP A 87 16.34 -8.23 3.29
C TRP A 87 17.75 -8.33 3.86
N THR A 88 18.21 -7.21 4.40
CA THR A 88 19.48 -7.08 5.12
C THR A 88 19.29 -6.21 6.37
N ALA A 89 19.93 -6.55 7.47
CA ALA A 89 19.96 -5.81 8.71
C ALA A 89 21.35 -5.23 8.94
N ARG A 90 21.42 -3.98 9.41
CA ARG A 90 22.67 -3.31 9.78
C ARG A 90 22.52 -2.67 11.14
N LEU A 91 23.57 -2.76 11.95
CA LEU A 91 23.64 -2.08 13.24
C LEU A 91 23.75 -0.57 13.01
N VAL A 92 22.80 0.20 13.57
CA VAL A 92 22.77 1.67 13.50
C VAL A 92 23.41 2.29 14.72
N GLU A 93 23.11 1.75 15.90
CA GLU A 93 23.71 2.21 17.15
C GLU A 93 24.50 1.09 17.80
N PRO A 94 25.70 1.38 18.36
CA PRO A 94 26.47 0.39 19.08
C PRO A 94 25.63 -0.26 20.16
N VAL A 95 25.78 -1.57 20.31
CA VAL A 95 25.15 -2.32 21.38
C VAL A 95 25.52 -1.70 22.72
N ARG A 96 24.50 -1.40 23.53
CA ARG A 96 24.65 -0.83 24.86
C ARG A 96 23.98 -1.71 25.90
N GLN A 97 24.61 -1.78 27.07
CA GLN A 97 24.00 -2.43 28.21
C GLN A 97 22.81 -1.59 28.69
N GLY A 98 21.65 -2.23 28.82
CA GLY A 98 20.46 -1.61 29.37
C GLY A 98 20.72 -1.11 30.78
N GLN A 99 20.13 0.03 31.15
CA GLN A 99 20.20 0.57 32.50
C GLN A 99 18.77 0.77 33.00
N ASN A 100 18.51 0.46 34.27
CA ASN A 100 17.26 0.84 34.90
C ASN A 100 17.26 2.35 35.25
N GLY A 101 16.12 2.89 35.68
CA GLY A 101 16.00 4.32 36.02
C GLY A 101 16.90 4.80 37.18
N LEU A 102 17.59 3.89 37.88
CA LEU A 102 18.55 4.17 38.94
C LEU A 102 20.01 4.08 38.47
N GLY A 103 20.25 3.85 37.18
CA GLY A 103 21.60 3.71 36.61
C GLY A 103 22.27 2.35 36.87
N VAL A 104 21.54 1.38 37.42
CA VAL A 104 22.06 0.02 37.60
C VAL A 104 22.04 -0.69 36.26
N LEU A 105 23.20 -1.27 35.90
CA LEU A 105 23.37 -2.09 34.71
C LEU A 105 22.43 -3.30 34.75
N GLY A 106 21.59 -3.42 33.72
CA GLY A 106 20.65 -4.52 33.54
C GLY A 106 21.29 -5.73 32.87
N ASP A 107 20.51 -6.82 32.82
CA ASP A 107 20.92 -8.12 32.30
C ASP A 107 20.94 -8.21 30.76
N PHE A 108 20.44 -7.17 30.10
CA PHE A 108 20.24 -7.15 28.65
C PHE A 108 21.16 -6.16 27.97
N GLU A 109 21.68 -6.58 26.82
CA GLU A 109 22.28 -5.70 25.84
C GLU A 109 21.27 -5.40 24.74
N VAL A 110 21.24 -4.14 24.32
CA VAL A 110 20.26 -3.62 23.37
C VAL A 110 21.02 -2.94 22.23
N GLY A 111 20.66 -3.26 20.99
CA GLY A 111 21.17 -2.59 19.78
C GLY A 111 20.03 -2.14 18.89
N LEU A 112 20.21 -1.01 18.20
CA LEU A 112 19.27 -0.55 17.18
C LEU A 112 19.75 -1.02 15.81
N TYR A 113 18.88 -1.73 15.10
CA TYR A 113 19.12 -2.25 13.76
C TYR A 113 18.21 -1.56 12.75
N GLU A 114 18.75 -1.30 11.57
CA GLU A 114 17.97 -0.90 10.40
C GLU A 114 17.92 -2.07 9.44
N ILE A 115 16.71 -2.50 9.12
CA ILE A 115 16.43 -3.58 8.18
C ILE A 115 15.96 -2.92 6.88
N GLU A 116 16.72 -3.12 5.81
CA GLU A 116 16.39 -2.73 4.45
C GLU A 116 15.87 -3.98 3.72
N PHE A 117 14.70 -3.88 3.08
CA PHE A 117 14.10 -4.99 2.37
C PHE A 117 13.51 -4.56 1.03
N ASP A 118 13.67 -5.42 0.04
CA ASP A 118 13.17 -5.29 -1.32
C ASP A 118 12.06 -6.30 -1.55
N ILE A 119 11.00 -5.88 -2.23
CA ILE A 119 9.91 -6.77 -2.66
C ILE A 119 9.91 -6.83 -4.19
N ALA A 120 9.87 -8.04 -4.73
CA ALA A 120 9.79 -8.29 -6.16
C ALA A 120 8.59 -9.20 -6.50
N ASP A 121 7.95 -8.93 -7.64
CA ASP A 121 6.91 -9.77 -8.24
C ASP A 121 7.44 -10.36 -9.54
N ALA A 122 7.63 -11.67 -9.60
CA ALA A 122 8.18 -12.38 -10.76
C ALA A 122 9.47 -11.73 -11.32
N GLY A 123 10.35 -11.26 -10.43
CA GLY A 123 11.61 -10.59 -10.77
C GLY A 123 11.50 -9.09 -11.06
N ARG A 124 10.29 -8.50 -11.06
CA ARG A 124 10.10 -7.05 -11.13
C ARG A 124 10.12 -6.45 -9.73
N SER A 125 11.12 -5.60 -9.44
CA SER A 125 11.16 -4.85 -8.18
C SER A 125 9.95 -3.92 -8.07
N LEU A 126 9.22 -4.04 -6.96
CA LEU A 126 8.11 -3.16 -6.58
C LEU A 126 8.59 -1.98 -5.75
N GLY A 127 9.68 -2.16 -5.01
CA GLY A 127 10.31 -1.10 -4.24
C GLY A 127 11.26 -1.61 -3.17
N THR A 128 11.84 -0.65 -2.45
CA THR A 128 12.73 -0.86 -1.31
C THR A 128 12.17 -0.10 -0.11
N TRP A 129 12.12 -0.76 1.04
CA TRP A 129 11.64 -0.19 2.29
C TRP A 129 12.69 -0.34 3.39
N ARG A 130 12.54 0.48 4.43
CA ARG A 130 13.38 0.42 5.63
C ARG A 130 12.51 0.42 6.86
N LEU A 131 12.86 -0.42 7.84
CA LEU A 131 12.30 -0.38 9.18
C LEU A 131 13.42 -0.39 10.21
N ARG A 132 13.13 0.15 11.40
CA ARG A 132 14.05 0.12 12.54
C ARG A 132 13.52 -0.83 13.60
N GLN A 133 14.40 -1.68 14.10
CA GLN A 133 14.07 -2.70 15.08
C GLN A 133 15.12 -2.75 16.17
N VAL A 134 14.67 -2.96 17.39
CA VAL A 134 15.53 -3.16 18.55
C VAL A 134 15.82 -4.65 18.68
N GLY A 135 17.10 -5.01 18.62
CA GLY A 135 17.58 -6.35 18.98
C GLY A 135 18.03 -6.36 20.44
N PHE A 136 17.63 -7.37 21.20
CA PHE A 136 18.00 -7.51 22.60
C PHE A 136 18.53 -8.91 22.89
N GLU A 137 19.53 -9.00 23.76
CA GLU A 137 20.13 -10.26 24.19
C GLU A 137 20.38 -10.24 25.68
N LYS A 138 20.06 -11.34 26.35
CA LYS A 138 20.35 -11.50 27.78
C LYS A 138 21.80 -11.96 27.94
N VAL A 139 22.68 -11.05 28.35
CA VAL A 139 24.11 -11.30 28.52
C VAL A 139 24.49 -11.65 29.97
N ARG A 140 23.58 -11.43 30.93
CA ARG A 140 23.77 -11.87 32.32
C ARG A 140 22.54 -12.63 32.83
N GLY A 141 22.79 -13.73 33.52
CA GLY A 141 21.82 -14.39 34.38
C GLY A 141 22.20 -14.11 35.81
N PHE A 142 21.26 -13.61 36.62
CA PHE A 142 21.39 -13.68 38.07
C PHE A 142 21.46 -15.17 38.47
N ALA A 143 22.67 -15.70 38.62
CA ALA A 143 22.88 -16.87 39.46
C ALA A 143 22.80 -16.35 40.89
N PRO A 144 21.83 -16.78 41.72
CA PRO A 144 21.92 -16.52 43.15
C PRO A 144 23.19 -17.22 43.64
N GLU A 145 24.25 -16.46 43.88
CA GLU A 145 25.45 -16.98 44.52
C GLU A 145 25.07 -17.48 45.91
N GLY A 146 25.24 -18.80 46.11
CA GLY A 146 25.45 -19.50 47.36
C GLY A 146 24.76 -18.95 48.62
N PHE A 147 23.57 -19.45 48.93
CA PHE A 147 23.21 -19.69 50.33
C PHE A 147 23.93 -20.96 50.79
N ILE A 148 25.08 -20.78 51.45
CA ILE A 148 25.73 -21.83 52.23
C ILE A 148 24.89 -22.00 53.51
N PHE A 149 24.36 -23.22 53.73
CA PHE A 149 23.88 -23.69 55.02
C PHE A 149 24.93 -24.59 55.65
#